data_AF-A0AAV2G428-F1
#
_entry.id   AF-A0AAV2G428-F1
#
_cell.length_a   1.000
_cell.length_b   1.000
_cell.length_c   1.000
_cell.angle_alpha   90.00
_cell.angle_beta   90.00
_cell.angle_gamma   90.00
#
_symmetry.space_group_name_H-M   'P 1'
#
loop_
_entity.id
_entity.type
_entity.pdbx_description
1 polymer ?
#
loop_
_entity_poly.entity_id
_entity_poly.type
_entity_poly.pdbx_seq_one_letter_code
_entity_poly.pdbx_strand_id
1 'polypeptide(L)'
;MRDTESNHVGSNSLSGPDNDSKLNYGEDDEDMVSNSKGTPDPGYESETSAVNHKRVKQLRYRTRVFAAECLIRLPDAMGKNTAHFDLSLARRQNNEQCNVDWLVLHLQELISLAYQISTIQFENMRPIGVRLLSTIVDKFEAVSDPELPGHLLMEQYQAQLVSAVRTALDISSGPILLEAGLQLATKIMTSGILGGDQVAVKRIFLLISRPLDEFKDIYYPSFAEWVSCKVCLPKDY
;
A
#
# COMPACT_ATOMS: atom_id res chain seq x y z
N MET A 1 53.57 47.83 31.17
CA MET A 1 54.05 47.06 30.00
C MET A 1 52.88 46.19 29.57
N ARG A 2 52.32 46.41 28.37
CA ARG A 2 52.86 46.04 27.04
C ARG A 2 52.72 44.53 26.79
N ASP A 3 52.00 44.03 25.78
CA ASP A 3 51.23 44.67 24.70
C ASP A 3 50.04 43.79 24.20
N THR A 4 49.08 44.46 23.52
CA THR A 4 48.37 44.13 22.24
C THR A 4 48.75 42.79 21.55
N GLU A 5 47.88 41.94 20.96
CA GLU A 5 46.49 41.99 20.40
C GLU A 5 45.89 40.53 20.37
N SER A 6 44.79 40.06 19.73
CA SER A 6 43.75 40.56 18.80
C SER A 6 42.43 39.72 18.85
N ASN A 7 41.51 39.91 17.89
CA ASN A 7 40.18 39.29 17.77
C ASN A 7 40.09 38.11 16.78
N HIS A 8 39.12 37.20 16.99
CA HIS A 8 38.21 36.80 15.90
C HIS A 8 36.83 36.41 16.42
N VAL A 9 35.77 36.73 15.67
CA VAL A 9 34.38 36.34 15.96
C VAL A 9 34.08 34.98 15.31
N GLY A 10 33.43 34.08 16.04
CA GLY A 10 32.85 32.84 15.50
C GLY A 10 31.32 32.91 15.51
N SER A 11 30.69 32.82 14.34
CA SER A 11 29.23 32.88 14.20
C SER A 11 28.55 31.51 14.33
N ASN A 12 27.27 31.53 14.68
CA ASN A 12 26.43 30.35 14.87
C ASN A 12 26.42 29.38 13.68
N SER A 13 26.33 28.09 13.99
CA SER A 13 25.52 27.14 13.21
C SER A 13 25.07 26.00 14.13
N LEU A 14 23.76 25.84 14.32
CA LEU A 14 23.19 24.66 14.98
C LEU A 14 22.94 23.58 13.93
N SER A 15 23.79 22.56 13.90
CA SER A 15 23.56 21.34 13.13
C SER A 15 22.68 20.38 13.91
N GLY A 16 21.36 20.46 13.68
CA GLY A 16 20.45 19.36 14.02
C GLY A 16 20.70 18.14 13.11
N PRO A 17 20.39 16.91 13.55
CA PRO A 17 20.52 15.74 12.70
C PRO A 17 19.33 15.66 11.74
N ASP A 18 19.55 16.00 10.46
CA ASP A 18 18.62 15.68 9.38
C ASP A 18 18.57 14.16 9.21
N ASN A 19 17.62 13.52 9.91
CA ASN A 19 17.31 12.11 9.78
C ASN A 19 16.53 11.87 8.47
N ASP A 20 17.23 12.05 7.35
CA ASP A 20 16.72 11.92 5.99
C ASP A 20 16.26 10.48 5.78
N SER A 21 14.95 10.25 5.98
CA SER A 21 14.35 8.92 6.00
C SER A 21 14.47 8.29 4.61
N LYS A 22 15.54 7.50 4.43
CA LYS A 22 15.97 6.94 3.14
C LYS A 22 14.96 5.93 2.62
N LEU A 23 13.90 6.44 2.00
CA LEU A 23 12.87 5.66 1.30
C LEU A 23 13.57 4.67 0.38
N ASN A 24 13.29 3.38 0.56
CA ASN A 24 13.92 2.33 -0.22
C ASN A 24 13.30 2.29 -1.63
N TYR A 25 13.80 3.15 -2.51
CA TYR A 25 13.62 3.04 -3.95
C TYR A 25 14.41 1.80 -4.44
N GLY A 26 13.84 0.62 -4.22
CA GLY A 26 14.41 -0.67 -4.64
C GLY A 26 14.74 -0.74 -6.13
N GLU A 27 15.48 -1.76 -6.51
CA GLU A 27 16.09 -1.90 -7.84
C GLU A 27 15.04 -2.17 -8.93
N ASP A 28 14.49 -1.08 -9.43
CA ASP A 28 13.53 -1.00 -10.54
C ASP A 28 14.26 -1.08 -11.89
N ASP A 29 14.70 -2.28 -12.26
CA ASP A 29 15.41 -2.57 -13.51
C ASP A 29 14.46 -2.65 -14.75
N GLU A 30 13.16 -2.54 -14.53
CA GLU A 30 12.11 -2.50 -15.55
C GLU A 30 12.12 -1.16 -16.32
N ASP A 31 13.10 -0.95 -17.19
CA ASP A 31 13.29 0.27 -17.97
C ASP A 31 12.31 0.40 -19.15
N MET A 32 11.03 0.56 -18.83
CA MET A 32 9.88 0.70 -19.75
C MET A 32 9.92 1.97 -20.65
N VAL A 33 11.03 2.70 -20.67
CA VAL A 33 11.31 3.79 -21.59
C VAL A 33 12.76 3.64 -22.05
N SER A 34 12.98 3.15 -23.27
CA SER A 34 14.32 2.98 -23.84
C SER A 34 15.12 4.28 -23.77
N ASN A 35 16.03 4.38 -22.80
CA ASN A 35 16.86 5.57 -22.62
C ASN A 35 17.75 5.75 -23.87
N SER A 36 17.40 6.71 -24.72
CA SER A 36 18.06 6.94 -26.01
C SER A 36 19.56 7.13 -25.79
N LYS A 37 20.38 6.27 -26.41
CA LYS A 37 21.84 6.24 -26.23
C LYS A 37 22.50 7.54 -26.70
N GLY A 38 22.55 8.53 -25.82
CA GLY A 38 23.50 9.63 -25.91
C GLY A 38 24.92 9.07 -25.88
N THR A 39 25.76 9.53 -26.80
CA THR A 39 27.18 9.17 -26.85
C THR A 39 27.91 9.72 -25.62
N PRO A 40 28.73 8.92 -24.91
CA PRO A 40 29.44 9.39 -23.72
C PRO A 40 30.59 10.34 -24.12
N ASP A 41 30.51 11.60 -23.68
CA ASP A 41 31.59 12.58 -23.76
C ASP A 41 32.41 12.53 -22.45
N PRO A 42 33.72 12.21 -22.47
CA PRO A 42 34.46 11.88 -21.26
C PRO A 42 34.98 13.11 -20.51
N GLY A 43 34.10 13.85 -19.83
CA GLY A 43 34.48 14.98 -18.98
C GLY A 43 33.43 15.40 -17.93
N TYR A 44 33.81 15.32 -16.64
CA TYR A 44 33.17 16.01 -15.50
C TYR A 44 31.72 15.62 -15.08
N GLU A 45 31.07 14.61 -15.67
CA GLU A 45 29.66 14.25 -15.34
C GLU A 45 29.47 13.10 -14.32
N SER A 46 30.01 13.20 -13.10
CA SER A 46 29.80 12.17 -12.06
C SER A 46 28.64 12.47 -11.09
N GLU A 47 28.48 13.73 -10.67
CA GLU A 47 27.46 14.09 -9.67
C GLU A 47 26.11 14.49 -10.30
N THR A 48 26.14 15.23 -11.41
CA THR A 48 24.95 15.68 -12.15
C THR A 48 24.12 14.51 -12.68
N SER A 49 24.79 13.49 -13.22
CA SER A 49 24.22 12.24 -13.71
C SER A 49 23.54 11.45 -12.59
N ALA A 50 24.21 11.27 -11.44
CA ALA A 50 23.66 10.60 -10.26
C ALA A 50 22.44 11.33 -9.67
N VAL A 51 22.49 12.66 -9.56
CA VAL A 51 21.37 13.49 -9.09
C VAL A 51 20.18 13.42 -10.05
N ASN A 52 20.42 13.43 -11.36
CA ASN A 52 19.37 13.24 -12.36
C ASN A 52 18.73 11.84 -12.26
N HIS A 53 19.54 10.78 -12.12
CA HIS A 53 19.02 9.41 -11.96
C HIS A 53 18.20 9.24 -10.68
N LYS A 54 18.63 9.84 -9.55
CA LYS A 54 17.84 9.88 -8.30
C LYS A 54 16.51 10.60 -8.50
N ARG A 55 16.49 11.75 -9.20
CA ARG A 55 15.25 12.47 -9.53
C ARG A 55 14.33 11.67 -10.44
N VAL A 56 14.86 11.00 -11.46
CA VAL A 56 14.07 10.14 -12.37
C VAL A 56 13.45 8.96 -11.61
N LYS A 57 14.21 8.25 -10.77
CA LYS A 57 13.65 7.17 -9.92
C LYS A 57 12.58 7.69 -8.95
N GLN A 58 12.78 8.85 -8.33
CA GLN A 58 11.76 9.48 -7.47
C GLN A 58 10.48 9.87 -8.24
N LEU A 59 10.62 10.39 -9.46
CA LEU A 59 9.47 10.72 -10.32
C LEU A 59 8.73 9.47 -10.80
N ARG A 60 9.45 8.43 -11.27
CA ARG A 60 8.87 7.11 -11.62
C ARG A 60 8.05 6.56 -10.46
N TYR A 61 8.59 6.55 -9.25
CA TYR A 61 7.87 6.13 -8.04
C TYR A 61 6.60 6.95 -7.78
N ARG A 62 6.67 8.29 -7.81
CA ARG A 62 5.49 9.15 -7.58
C ARG A 62 4.40 8.94 -8.63
N THR A 63 4.75 8.72 -9.89
CA THR A 63 3.80 8.36 -10.95
C THR A 63 3.16 6.99 -10.70
N ARG A 64 3.93 5.97 -10.27
CA ARG A 64 3.39 4.65 -9.92
C ARG A 64 2.41 4.70 -8.74
N VAL A 65 2.71 5.48 -7.69
CA VAL A 65 1.79 5.72 -6.56
C VAL A 65 0.49 6.37 -7.05
N PHE A 66 0.58 7.47 -7.81
CA PHE A 66 -0.61 8.17 -8.33
C PHE A 66 -1.46 7.28 -9.25
N ALA A 67 -0.84 6.47 -10.11
CA ALA A 67 -1.54 5.50 -10.95
C ALA A 67 -2.28 4.44 -10.12
N ALA A 68 -1.64 3.89 -9.07
CA ALA A 68 -2.27 2.93 -8.17
C ALA A 68 -3.44 3.53 -7.37
N GLU A 69 -3.34 4.80 -6.95
CA GLU A 69 -4.46 5.53 -6.35
C GLU A 69 -5.62 5.76 -7.33
N CYS A 70 -5.34 5.98 -8.62
CA CYS A 70 -6.38 6.06 -9.65
C CYS A 70 -7.08 4.72 -9.85
N LEU A 71 -6.36 3.59 -9.78
CA LEU A 71 -6.96 2.25 -9.85
C LEU A 71 -7.93 1.98 -8.69
N ILE A 72 -7.64 2.42 -7.45
CA ILE A 72 -8.59 2.29 -6.32
C ILE A 72 -9.94 2.94 -6.67
N ARG A 73 -9.93 4.08 -7.38
CA ARG A 73 -11.14 4.83 -7.75
C ARG A 73 -11.87 4.24 -8.97
N LEU A 74 -11.24 3.34 -9.73
CA LEU A 74 -11.81 2.82 -10.97
C LEU A 74 -13.13 2.05 -10.77
N PRO A 75 -13.26 1.08 -9.83
CA PRO A 75 -14.51 0.34 -9.64
C PRO A 75 -15.65 1.22 -9.07
N ASP A 76 -15.33 2.30 -8.35
CA ASP A 76 -16.32 3.31 -7.93
C ASP A 76 -16.77 4.22 -9.09
N ALA A 77 -15.86 4.53 -10.03
CA ALA A 77 -16.10 5.45 -11.13
C ALA A 77 -16.98 4.89 -12.26
N MET A 78 -17.14 3.56 -12.38
CA MET A 78 -17.93 2.93 -13.45
C MET A 78 -19.45 3.20 -13.37
N GLY A 79 -19.93 3.88 -12.33
CA GLY A 79 -21.27 4.44 -12.28
C GLY A 79 -22.39 3.39 -12.17
N LYS A 80 -23.52 3.66 -12.83
CA LYS A 80 -24.77 2.90 -12.66
C LYS A 80 -25.01 1.79 -13.70
N ASN A 81 -24.14 1.62 -14.69
CA ASN A 81 -24.36 0.60 -15.71
C ASN A 81 -23.93 -0.78 -15.17
N THR A 82 -24.92 -1.66 -14.96
CA THR A 82 -24.72 -3.02 -14.44
C THR A 82 -23.82 -3.87 -15.33
N ALA A 83 -23.66 -3.52 -16.62
CA ALA A 83 -22.74 -4.17 -17.54
C ALA A 83 -21.27 -4.16 -17.07
N HIS A 84 -20.84 -3.20 -16.25
CA HIS A 84 -19.49 -3.21 -15.67
C HIS A 84 -19.30 -4.28 -14.57
N PHE A 85 -20.40 -4.90 -14.11
CA PHE A 85 -20.46 -5.87 -13.00
C PHE A 85 -21.27 -7.13 -13.35
N ASP A 86 -21.57 -7.38 -14.63
CA ASP A 86 -22.25 -8.59 -15.11
C ASP A 86 -21.51 -9.11 -16.35
N LEU A 87 -20.83 -10.25 -16.19
CA LEU A 87 -19.99 -10.85 -17.23
C LEU A 87 -20.80 -11.34 -18.44
N SER A 88 -22.06 -11.75 -18.24
CA SER A 88 -22.96 -12.16 -19.32
C SER A 88 -23.50 -10.97 -20.12
N LEU A 89 -23.83 -9.88 -19.42
CA LEU A 89 -24.29 -8.63 -20.03
C LEU A 89 -23.14 -7.96 -20.80
N ALA A 90 -21.96 -7.86 -20.19
CA ALA A 90 -20.74 -7.34 -20.81
C ALA A 90 -20.37 -8.09 -22.10
N ARG A 91 -20.32 -9.43 -22.06
CA ARG A 91 -20.02 -10.26 -23.24
C ARG A 91 -21.05 -10.07 -24.36
N ARG A 92 -22.32 -9.79 -24.03
CA ARG A 92 -23.35 -9.48 -25.02
C ARG A 92 -23.15 -8.09 -25.63
N GLN A 93 -23.03 -7.05 -24.81
CA GLN A 93 -22.90 -5.68 -25.30
C GLN A 93 -21.59 -5.44 -26.05
N ASN A 94 -20.48 -6.08 -25.68
CA ASN A 94 -19.22 -5.99 -26.43
C ASN A 94 -19.34 -6.56 -27.87
N ASN A 95 -20.17 -7.59 -28.07
CA ASN A 95 -20.45 -8.14 -29.40
C ASN A 95 -21.41 -7.26 -30.23
N GLU A 96 -22.19 -6.38 -29.58
CA GLU A 96 -23.16 -5.49 -30.22
C GLU A 96 -22.64 -4.03 -30.37
N GLN A 97 -21.61 -3.63 -29.62
CA GLN A 97 -20.98 -2.31 -29.63
C GLN A 97 -19.45 -2.45 -29.57
N CYS A 98 -18.79 -2.42 -30.74
CA CYS A 98 -17.37 -2.70 -30.95
C CYS A 98 -16.36 -1.67 -30.35
N ASN A 99 -16.73 -0.90 -29.32
CA ASN A 99 -15.91 0.19 -28.76
C ASN A 99 -16.31 0.58 -27.31
N VAL A 100 -16.71 -0.40 -26.47
CA VAL A 100 -17.00 -0.17 -25.04
C VAL A 100 -16.44 -1.32 -24.20
N ASP A 101 -15.31 -1.07 -23.54
CA ASP A 101 -14.69 -2.04 -22.63
C ASP A 101 -15.42 -2.07 -21.27
N TRP A 102 -15.73 -3.28 -20.80
CA TRP A 102 -16.45 -3.51 -19.55
C TRP A 102 -15.50 -3.96 -18.45
N LEU A 103 -15.54 -3.34 -17.26
CA LEU A 103 -14.61 -3.62 -16.16
C LEU A 103 -14.53 -5.10 -15.79
N VAL A 104 -15.67 -5.80 -15.80
CA VAL A 104 -15.76 -7.25 -15.54
C VAL A 104 -14.96 -8.12 -16.53
N LEU A 105 -14.68 -7.64 -17.75
CA LEU A 105 -13.82 -8.35 -18.72
C LEU A 105 -12.33 -8.24 -18.38
N HIS A 106 -11.91 -7.13 -17.76
CA HIS A 106 -10.54 -6.86 -17.31
C HIS A 106 -10.31 -7.21 -15.83
N LEU A 107 -11.26 -7.87 -15.19
CA LEU A 107 -11.28 -8.17 -13.76
C LEU A 107 -10.06 -8.98 -13.31
N GLN A 108 -9.66 -9.99 -14.10
CA GLN A 108 -8.45 -10.79 -13.84
C GLN A 108 -7.17 -9.93 -13.89
N GLU A 109 -7.07 -9.00 -14.84
CA GLU A 109 -5.90 -8.12 -15.01
C GLU A 109 -5.82 -7.12 -13.85
N LEU A 110 -6.95 -6.53 -13.48
CA LEU A 110 -7.07 -5.60 -12.36
C LEU A 110 -6.74 -6.27 -11.02
N ILE A 111 -7.23 -7.49 -10.77
CA ILE A 111 -6.90 -8.27 -9.57
C ILE A 111 -5.42 -8.66 -9.55
N SER A 112 -4.87 -9.10 -10.68
CA SER A 112 -3.44 -9.46 -10.78
C SER A 112 -2.53 -8.27 -10.49
N LEU A 113 -2.87 -7.09 -11.01
CA LEU A 113 -2.15 -5.84 -10.76
C LEU A 113 -2.31 -5.37 -9.30
N ALA A 114 -3.51 -5.47 -8.74
CA ALA A 114 -3.78 -5.16 -7.34
C ALA A 114 -3.00 -6.08 -6.38
N TYR A 115 -2.95 -7.38 -6.70
CA TYR A 115 -2.17 -8.37 -5.98
C TYR A 115 -0.67 -8.07 -6.05
N GLN A 116 -0.13 -7.82 -7.26
CA GLN A 116 1.27 -7.42 -7.45
C GLN A 116 1.64 -6.20 -6.62
N ILE A 117 0.81 -5.15 -6.63
CA ILE A 117 1.01 -3.94 -5.81
C ILE A 117 0.93 -4.27 -4.31
N SER A 118 0.02 -5.15 -3.88
CA SER A 118 -0.11 -5.56 -2.47
C SER A 118 1.11 -6.32 -1.94
N THR A 119 1.81 -7.06 -2.80
CA THR A 119 2.98 -7.88 -2.45
C THR A 119 4.33 -7.25 -2.85
N ILE A 120 4.33 -6.01 -3.37
CA ILE A 120 5.54 -5.37 -3.89
C ILE A 120 6.52 -4.99 -2.77
N GLN A 121 7.83 -4.94 -3.07
CA GLN A 121 8.84 -4.61 -2.07
C GLN A 121 8.64 -3.21 -1.45
N PHE A 122 8.19 -2.23 -2.24
CA PHE A 122 7.89 -0.86 -1.79
C PHE A 122 6.74 -0.82 -0.77
N GLU A 123 7.07 -0.76 0.52
CA GLU A 123 6.12 -0.80 1.65
C GLU A 123 4.97 0.20 1.53
N ASN A 124 5.28 1.43 1.16
CA ASN A 124 4.30 2.50 0.99
C ASN A 124 3.25 2.22 -0.11
N MET A 125 3.52 1.30 -1.04
CA MET A 125 2.56 0.90 -2.09
C MET A 125 1.70 -0.30 -1.69
N ARG A 126 2.16 -1.17 -0.77
CA ARG A 126 1.41 -2.38 -0.37
C ARG A 126 -0.02 -2.06 0.12
N PRO A 127 -0.26 -1.05 0.99
CA PRO A 127 -1.62 -0.68 1.40
C PRO A 127 -2.51 -0.22 0.24
N ILE A 128 -1.94 0.37 -0.81
CA ILE A 128 -2.68 0.83 -1.99
C ILE A 128 -3.24 -0.38 -2.76
N GLY A 129 -2.42 -1.43 -2.94
CA GLY A 129 -2.85 -2.69 -3.54
C GLY A 129 -3.89 -3.44 -2.71
N VAL A 130 -3.72 -3.51 -1.38
CA VAL A 130 -4.68 -4.15 -0.47
C VAL A 130 -6.02 -3.41 -0.44
N ARG A 131 -6.01 -2.06 -0.48
CA ARG A 131 -7.23 -1.25 -0.59
C ARG A 131 -7.90 -1.40 -1.95
N LEU A 132 -7.15 -1.53 -3.04
CA LEU A 132 -7.70 -1.85 -4.36
C LEU A 132 -8.39 -3.22 -4.37
N LEU A 133 -7.75 -4.26 -3.82
CA LEU A 133 -8.39 -5.58 -3.63
C LEU A 133 -9.68 -5.48 -2.79
N SER A 134 -9.70 -4.61 -1.77
CA SER A 134 -10.89 -4.38 -0.95
C SER A 134 -12.03 -3.74 -1.74
N THR A 135 -11.75 -2.72 -2.55
CA THR A 135 -12.75 -2.09 -3.43
C THR A 135 -13.25 -3.04 -4.50
N ILE A 136 -12.39 -3.92 -5.05
CA ILE A 136 -12.81 -4.95 -6.01
C ILE A 136 -13.78 -5.94 -5.35
N VAL A 137 -13.43 -6.45 -4.16
CA VAL A 137 -14.33 -7.31 -3.37
C VAL A 137 -15.70 -6.64 -3.15
N ASP A 138 -15.72 -5.38 -2.70
CA ASP A 138 -16.97 -4.63 -2.46
C ASP A 138 -17.85 -4.43 -3.70
N LYS A 139 -17.28 -4.43 -4.91
CA LYS A 139 -18.06 -4.29 -6.16
C LYS A 139 -18.47 -5.61 -6.78
N PHE A 140 -17.70 -6.67 -6.56
CA PHE A 140 -17.88 -7.95 -7.24
C PHE A 140 -18.37 -9.09 -6.33
N GLU A 141 -18.58 -8.87 -5.03
CA GLU A 141 -19.06 -9.89 -4.08
C GLU A 141 -20.42 -10.50 -4.43
N ALA A 142 -21.28 -9.80 -5.16
CA ALA A 142 -22.61 -10.25 -5.57
C ALA A 142 -22.68 -10.73 -7.04
N VAL A 143 -21.54 -10.81 -7.74
CA VAL A 143 -21.48 -11.11 -9.17
C VAL A 143 -21.39 -12.61 -9.38
N SER A 144 -22.47 -13.20 -9.93
CA SER A 144 -22.52 -14.62 -10.26
C SER A 144 -21.54 -15.01 -11.36
N ASP A 145 -20.98 -16.21 -11.26
CA ASP A 145 -20.17 -16.83 -12.30
C ASP A 145 -21.08 -17.41 -13.41
N PRO A 146 -20.98 -16.97 -14.68
CA PRO A 146 -21.74 -17.55 -15.78
C PRO A 146 -21.17 -18.87 -16.31
N GLU A 147 -19.96 -19.26 -15.89
CA GLU A 147 -19.29 -20.50 -16.27
C GLU A 147 -19.44 -21.58 -15.16
N LEU A 148 -19.67 -21.18 -13.91
CA LEU A 148 -20.13 -22.04 -12.80
C LEU A 148 -21.48 -21.56 -12.18
N PRO A 149 -22.63 -22.04 -12.70
CA PRO A 149 -23.94 -21.67 -12.16
C PRO A 149 -24.09 -21.99 -10.67
N GLY A 150 -24.41 -20.96 -9.88
CA GLY A 150 -24.57 -21.04 -8.42
C GLY A 150 -23.37 -20.57 -7.61
N HIS A 151 -22.25 -20.28 -8.26
CA HIS A 151 -21.04 -19.70 -7.65
C HIS A 151 -20.92 -18.20 -7.94
N LEU A 152 -20.08 -17.52 -7.17
CA LEU A 152 -19.69 -16.12 -7.35
C LEU A 152 -18.38 -16.05 -8.14
N LEU A 153 -18.29 -15.12 -9.08
CA LEU A 153 -17.11 -14.89 -9.93
C LEU A 153 -15.83 -14.58 -9.12
N MET A 154 -16.00 -14.06 -7.89
CA MET A 154 -14.89 -13.82 -6.95
C MET A 154 -14.28 -15.08 -6.33
N GLU A 155 -14.99 -16.22 -6.29
CA GLU A 155 -14.45 -17.49 -5.77
C GLU A 155 -13.20 -17.93 -6.56
N GLN A 156 -13.17 -17.64 -7.87
CA GLN A 156 -12.01 -17.92 -8.74
C GLN A 156 -10.71 -17.26 -8.25
N TYR A 157 -10.80 -16.12 -7.55
CA TYR A 157 -9.64 -15.33 -7.08
C TYR A 157 -9.32 -15.54 -5.59
N GLN A 158 -10.05 -16.41 -4.89
CA GLN A 158 -9.90 -16.68 -3.45
C GLN A 158 -8.44 -16.90 -3.03
N ALA A 159 -7.67 -17.68 -3.81
CA ALA A 159 -6.28 -17.98 -3.50
C ALA A 159 -5.36 -16.73 -3.47
N GLN A 160 -5.59 -15.78 -4.38
CA GLN A 160 -4.84 -14.52 -4.43
C GLN A 160 -5.24 -13.60 -3.27
N LEU A 161 -6.55 -13.48 -3.02
CA LEU A 161 -7.12 -12.69 -1.92
C LEU A 161 -6.61 -13.17 -0.55
N VAL A 162 -6.62 -14.49 -0.30
CA VAL A 162 -6.10 -15.09 0.94
C VAL A 162 -4.58 -14.90 1.06
N SER A 163 -3.83 -14.96 -0.05
CA SER A 163 -2.38 -14.70 -0.02
C SER A 163 -2.04 -13.22 0.26
N ALA A 164 -2.83 -12.28 -0.27
CA ALA A 164 -2.70 -10.86 0.03
C ALA A 164 -3.00 -10.57 1.51
N VAL A 165 -4.10 -11.10 2.05
CA VAL A 165 -4.45 -11.00 3.48
C VAL A 165 -3.33 -11.56 4.36
N ARG A 166 -2.81 -12.76 4.06
CA ARG A 166 -1.67 -13.37 4.78
C ARG A 166 -0.42 -12.49 4.77
N THR A 167 -0.20 -11.72 3.70
CA THR A 167 0.98 -10.86 3.54
C THR A 167 0.80 -9.49 4.18
N ALA A 168 -0.44 -8.99 4.28
CA ALA A 168 -0.79 -7.72 4.94
C ALA A 168 -1.01 -7.87 6.46
N LEU A 169 -1.26 -9.09 6.94
CA LEU A 169 -1.39 -9.45 8.36
C LEU A 169 -0.13 -10.19 8.90
N ASP A 170 1.02 -10.00 8.25
CA ASP A 170 2.31 -10.48 8.77
C ASP A 170 2.80 -9.59 9.93
N ILE A 171 3.50 -10.16 10.91
CA ILE A 171 4.00 -9.44 12.11
C ILE A 171 4.97 -8.29 11.74
N SER A 172 5.63 -8.36 10.57
CA SER A 172 6.47 -7.27 10.04
C SER A 172 5.69 -6.11 9.40
N SER A 173 4.36 -6.16 9.35
CA SER A 173 3.53 -5.18 8.65
C SER A 173 3.40 -3.87 9.43
N GLY A 174 3.75 -2.74 8.79
CA GLY A 174 3.44 -1.42 9.33
C GLY A 174 1.94 -1.18 9.50
N PRO A 175 1.50 -0.32 10.44
CA PRO A 175 0.11 -0.24 10.88
C PRO A 175 -0.91 0.10 9.76
N ILE A 176 -0.50 0.88 8.76
CA ILE A 176 -1.35 1.22 7.59
C ILE A 176 -1.59 -0.01 6.69
N LEU A 177 -0.62 -0.92 6.60
CA LEU A 177 -0.78 -2.19 5.88
C LEU A 177 -1.66 -3.16 6.68
N LEU A 178 -1.46 -3.22 7.99
CA LEU A 178 -2.26 -4.04 8.90
C LEU A 178 -3.75 -3.61 8.90
N GLU A 179 -4.03 -2.30 8.93
CA GLU A 179 -5.39 -1.74 8.83
C GLU A 179 -6.08 -2.19 7.53
N ALA A 180 -5.42 -1.98 6.39
CA ALA A 180 -5.93 -2.39 5.08
C ALA A 180 -6.11 -3.92 5.00
N GLY A 181 -5.17 -4.69 5.57
CA GLY A 181 -5.23 -6.15 5.65
C GLY A 181 -6.43 -6.65 6.44
N LEU A 182 -6.72 -6.02 7.58
CA LEU A 182 -7.89 -6.34 8.42
C LEU A 182 -9.21 -5.96 7.73
N GLN A 183 -9.25 -4.85 7.00
CA GLN A 183 -10.42 -4.46 6.20
C GLN A 183 -10.69 -5.47 5.08
N LEU A 184 -9.66 -5.87 4.31
CA LEU A 184 -9.77 -6.89 3.26
C LEU A 184 -10.20 -8.24 3.85
N ALA A 185 -9.55 -8.68 4.93
CA ALA A 185 -9.85 -9.94 5.61
C ALA A 185 -11.30 -9.99 6.13
N THR A 186 -11.79 -8.89 6.70
CA THR A 186 -13.18 -8.77 7.16
C THR A 186 -14.15 -8.93 5.99
N LYS A 187 -13.94 -8.20 4.88
CA LYS A 187 -14.79 -8.26 3.68
C LYS A 187 -14.85 -9.66 3.09
N ILE A 188 -13.72 -10.37 3.02
CA ILE A 188 -13.67 -11.76 2.54
C ILE A 188 -14.41 -12.73 3.47
N MET A 189 -14.42 -12.50 4.78
CA MET A 189 -15.20 -13.33 5.72
C MET A 189 -16.70 -13.00 5.74
N THR A 190 -17.11 -11.77 5.45
CA THR A 190 -18.52 -11.35 5.46
C THR A 190 -19.24 -11.57 4.12
N SER A 191 -18.50 -11.68 3.02
CA SER A 191 -19.00 -11.95 1.68
C SER A 191 -19.09 -13.45 1.38
N GLY A 192 -19.84 -13.84 0.35
CA GLY A 192 -19.95 -15.25 -0.08
C GLY A 192 -18.70 -15.85 -0.72
N ILE A 193 -17.66 -15.04 -0.94
CA ILE A 193 -16.48 -15.29 -1.78
C ILE A 193 -15.66 -16.53 -1.36
N LEU A 194 -15.83 -17.02 -0.13
CA LEU A 194 -15.15 -18.23 0.35
C LEU A 194 -15.84 -19.54 -0.06
N GLY A 195 -16.99 -19.53 -0.73
CA GLY A 195 -17.61 -20.74 -1.32
C GLY A 195 -17.94 -21.87 -0.32
N GLY A 196 -17.91 -21.59 0.98
CA GLY A 196 -18.02 -22.60 2.05
C GLY A 196 -16.69 -23.23 2.51
N ASP A 197 -15.53 -22.80 2.00
CA ASP A 197 -14.19 -23.28 2.37
C ASP A 197 -13.86 -22.99 3.85
N GLN A 198 -14.19 -23.97 4.70
CA GLN A 198 -13.91 -23.97 6.13
C GLN A 198 -12.42 -23.89 6.47
N VAL A 199 -11.52 -24.23 5.54
CA VAL A 199 -10.07 -24.15 5.74
C VAL A 199 -9.60 -22.71 5.50
N ALA A 200 -10.08 -22.03 4.45
CA ALA A 200 -9.81 -20.61 4.25
C ALA A 200 -10.43 -19.73 5.34
N VAL A 201 -11.69 -19.97 5.74
CA VAL A 201 -12.34 -19.26 6.87
C VAL A 201 -11.46 -19.36 8.13
N LYS A 202 -11.04 -20.57 8.51
CA LYS A 202 -10.17 -20.79 9.67
C LYS A 202 -8.80 -20.14 9.52
N ARG A 203 -8.20 -20.15 8.33
CA ARG A 203 -6.92 -19.47 8.06
C ARG A 203 -7.02 -17.96 8.22
N ILE A 204 -8.06 -17.32 7.69
CA ILE A 204 -8.26 -15.87 7.81
C ILE A 204 -8.55 -15.48 9.27
N PHE A 205 -9.42 -16.24 9.95
CA PHE A 205 -9.70 -16.03 11.37
C PHE A 205 -8.42 -16.11 12.23
N LEU A 206 -7.55 -17.09 12.00
CA LEU A 206 -6.26 -17.23 12.70
C LEU A 206 -5.25 -16.13 12.37
N LEU A 207 -5.35 -15.49 11.19
CA LEU A 207 -4.51 -14.32 10.86
C LEU A 207 -5.00 -13.06 11.59
N ILE A 208 -6.31 -12.92 11.78
CA ILE A 208 -6.91 -11.81 12.53
C ILE A 208 -6.71 -11.98 14.05
N SER A 209 -6.78 -13.21 14.57
CA SER A 209 -6.66 -13.44 16.03
C SER A 209 -5.25 -13.22 16.56
N ARG A 210 -4.20 -13.52 15.76
CA ARG A 210 -2.79 -13.44 16.18
C ARG A 210 -2.38 -12.06 16.74
N PRO A 211 -2.56 -10.93 16.03
CA PRO A 211 -2.28 -9.61 16.62
C PRO A 211 -3.08 -9.34 17.90
N LEU A 212 -4.31 -9.85 18.02
CA LEU A 212 -5.18 -9.66 19.18
C LEU A 212 -4.76 -10.51 20.40
N ASP A 213 -4.01 -11.58 20.18
CA ASP A 213 -3.34 -12.31 21.26
C ASP A 213 -2.11 -11.55 21.77
N GLU A 214 -1.28 -11.01 20.86
CA GLU A 214 -0.11 -10.17 21.21
C GLU A 214 -0.51 -8.90 22.00
N PHE A 215 -1.69 -8.33 21.73
CA PHE A 215 -2.24 -7.20 22.51
C PHE A 215 -2.41 -7.48 24.01
N LYS A 216 -2.47 -8.75 24.44
CA LYS A 216 -2.61 -9.14 25.86
C LYS A 216 -1.29 -9.03 26.62
N ASP A 217 -0.17 -9.18 25.91
CA ASP A 217 1.18 -9.06 26.46
C ASP A 217 1.65 -7.59 26.52
N ILE A 218 0.86 -6.65 25.99
CA ILE A 218 1.06 -5.20 26.18
C ILE A 218 0.62 -4.80 27.60
N TYR A 219 1.33 -5.34 28.60
CA TYR A 219 1.29 -4.84 29.96
C TYR A 219 1.78 -3.38 29.96
N TYR A 220 0.88 -2.44 30.24
CA TYR A 220 1.21 -1.05 30.49
C TYR A 220 1.62 -0.89 31.97
N PRO A 221 2.92 -0.87 32.33
CA PRO A 221 3.31 -0.31 33.62
C PRO A 221 2.86 1.15 33.65
N SER A 222 2.20 1.56 34.73
CA SER A 222 1.44 2.80 34.76
C SER A 222 2.30 4.04 34.53
N PHE A 223 2.07 4.74 33.41
CA PHE A 223 2.62 6.08 33.13
C PHE A 223 2.27 7.16 34.19
N ALA A 224 1.40 6.82 35.15
CA ALA A 224 0.93 7.71 36.21
C ALA A 224 1.90 7.89 37.39
N GLU A 225 2.86 6.99 37.62
CA GLU A 225 3.59 6.96 38.91
C GLU A 225 4.75 7.97 39.01
N TRP A 226 5.38 8.34 37.88
CA TRP A 226 6.56 9.22 37.86
C TRP A 226 6.29 10.72 37.75
N VAL A 227 5.03 11.15 37.55
CA VAL A 227 4.63 12.56 37.63
C VAL A 227 4.20 12.98 39.04
N SER A 228 4.95 12.51 40.04
CA SER A 228 4.95 13.10 41.38
C SER A 228 5.64 14.48 41.38
N CYS A 229 4.97 15.46 40.78
CA CYS A 229 5.39 16.87 40.80
C CYS A 229 5.42 17.37 42.26
N LYS A 230 6.61 17.31 42.87
CA LYS A 230 6.91 17.85 44.19
C LYS A 230 6.82 19.38 44.16
N VAL A 231 5.60 19.90 44.28
CA VAL A 231 5.37 21.33 44.54
C VAL A 231 5.86 21.62 45.95
N CYS A 232 7.11 22.06 46.06
CA CYS A 232 7.67 22.58 47.30
C CYS A 232 6.97 23.91 47.62
N LEU A 233 5.87 23.83 48.37
CA LEU A 233 5.31 25.00 49.04
C LEU A 233 6.38 25.59 49.97
N PRO A 234 6.63 26.90 49.94
CA PRO A 234 7.52 27.53 50.92
C PRO A 234 6.96 27.34 52.33
N LYS A 235 7.85 27.09 53.29
CA LYS A 235 7.49 27.18 54.71
C LYS A 235 7.69 28.61 55.17
N ASP A 236 6.59 29.30 55.41
CA ASP A 236 6.59 30.51 56.22
C ASP A 236 6.67 30.14 57.71
N TYR A 237 7.31 31.02 58.50
CA TYR A 237 7.57 30.94 59.95
C TYR A 237 8.64 29.92 60.40
#